data_AF-A0A0Q3TM92-F1
#
_entry.id   AF-A0A0Q3TM92-F1
#
_cell.length_a   1.000
_cell.length_b   1.000
_cell.length_c   1.000
_cell.angle_alpha   90.00
_cell.angle_beta   90.00
_cell.angle_gamma   90.00
#
_symmetry.space_group_name_H-M   'P 1'
#
loop_
_entity.id
_entity.type
_entity.pdbx_description
1 polymer ?
#
loop_
_entity_poly.entity_id
_entity_poly.type
_entity_poly.pdbx_seq_one_letter_code
_entity_poly.pdbx_strand_id
1 'polypeptide(L)' 'MNSLAATFKKIQCNIKVIFGLPNYDQYVEHQKRKHPNEPIMSEKEYYMFALKEKYESGKVNRCC' A
#
# COMPACT_ATOMS: atom_id res chain seq x y z
N MET A 1 1.56 33.41 -8.69
CA MET A 1 2.41 32.32 -8.15
C MET A 1 1.51 31.40 -7.35
N ASN A 2 1.11 30.23 -7.86
CA ASN A 2 0.46 29.15 -7.08
C ASN A 2 0.19 27.96 -8.01
N SER A 3 1.25 27.26 -8.47
CA SER A 3 1.09 26.04 -9.27
C SER A 3 2.23 25.04 -9.01
N LEU A 4 2.55 24.84 -7.73
CA LEU A 4 3.46 23.77 -7.29
C LEU A 4 2.72 22.69 -6.48
N ALA A 5 1.72 23.06 -5.68
CA ALA A 5 1.05 22.13 -4.76
C ALA A 5 0.25 21.02 -5.46
N ALA A 6 -0.36 21.30 -6.62
CA ALA A 6 -1.15 20.31 -7.36
C ALA A 6 -0.27 19.21 -8.00
N THR A 7 0.99 19.53 -8.28
CA THR A 7 1.96 18.61 -8.90
C THR A 7 2.51 17.60 -7.89
N PHE A 8 2.66 17.99 -6.62
CA PHE A 8 3.13 17.10 -5.55
C PHE A 8 2.17 15.93 -5.26
N LYS A 9 0.85 16.16 -5.29
CA LYS A 9 -0.15 15.09 -5.10
C LYS A 9 -0.10 14.02 -6.19
N LYS A 10 0.26 14.38 -7.43
CA LYS A 10 0.37 13.43 -8.55
C LYS A 10 1.66 12.58 -8.47
N ILE A 11 2.77 13.16 -8.01
CA ILE A 11 4.05 12.45 -7.86
C ILE A 11 4.00 11.42 -6.72
N GLN A 12 3.32 11.75 -5.62
CA GLN A 12 3.10 10.81 -4.49
C GLN A 12 2.35 9.53 -4.91
N CYS A 13 1.57 9.59 -5.99
CA CYS A 13 0.85 8.43 -6.51
C CYS A 13 1.77 7.47 -7.28
N ASN A 14 2.80 7.98 -7.98
CA ASN A 14 3.68 7.16 -8.83
C ASN A 14 4.79 6.43 -8.07
N ILE A 15 5.30 7.00 -6.98
CA ILE A 15 6.36 6.36 -6.19
C ILE A 15 5.90 5.00 -5.64
N LYS A 16 4.63 4.90 -5.23
CA LYS A 16 4.05 3.66 -4.67
C LYS A 16 4.01 2.53 -5.70
N VAL A 17 3.72 2.85 -6.96
CA VAL A 17 3.74 1.87 -8.07
C VAL A 17 5.17 1.42 -8.37
N ILE A 18 6.14 2.34 -8.39
CA ILE A 18 7.56 2.03 -8.66
C ILE A 18 8.12 1.05 -7.62
N PHE A 19 7.75 1.19 -6.35
CA PHE A 19 8.18 0.28 -5.29
C PHE A 19 7.32 -0.99 -5.16
N GLY A 20 6.29 -1.13 -6.00
CA GLY A 20 5.35 -2.26 -5.97
C GLY A 20 4.55 -2.33 -4.67
N LEU A 21 4.22 -1.16 -4.08
CA LEU A 21 3.35 -1.08 -2.92
C LEU A 21 1.89 -1.20 -3.37
N PRO A 22 1.09 -2.07 -2.73
CA PRO A 22 -0.31 -2.26 -3.08
C PRO A 22 -1.17 -1.02 -2.77
N ASN A 23 -2.26 -0.83 -3.51
CA ASN A 23 -3.14 0.33 -3.34
C ASN A 23 -3.96 0.21 -2.04
N TYR A 24 -3.85 1.22 -1.16
CA TYR A 24 -4.56 1.25 0.11
C TYR A 24 -6.09 1.24 -0.05
N ASP A 25 -6.65 1.94 -1.03
CA ASP A 25 -8.11 1.99 -1.23
C ASP A 25 -8.65 0.60 -1.59
N GLN A 26 -7.94 -0.13 -2.44
CA GLN A 26 -8.27 -1.51 -2.78
C GLN A 26 -8.19 -2.45 -1.57
N TYR A 27 -7.21 -2.23 -0.67
CA TYR A 27 -7.13 -2.95 0.60
C TYR A 27 -8.34 -2.67 1.49
N VAL A 28 -8.76 -1.40 1.64
CA VAL A 28 -9.92 -1.04 2.44
C VAL A 28 -11.20 -1.68 1.89
N GLU A 29 -11.41 -1.63 0.57
CA GLU A 29 -12.54 -2.30 -0.08
C GLU A 29 -12.50 -3.82 0.12
N HIS A 30 -11.33 -4.43 0.00
CA HIS A 30 -11.13 -5.84 0.25
C HIS A 30 -11.48 -6.22 1.70
N GLN A 31 -10.95 -5.47 2.67
CA GLN A 31 -11.16 -5.70 4.09
C GLN A 31 -12.63 -5.57 4.45
N LYS A 32 -13.30 -4.51 3.96
CA LYS A 32 -14.75 -4.33 4.16
C LYS A 32 -15.58 -5.48 3.58
N ARG A 33 -15.18 -6.04 2.43
CA ARG A 33 -15.92 -7.11 1.74
C ARG A 33 -15.66 -8.49 2.32
N LYS A 34 -14.41 -8.81 2.69
CA LYS A 34 -14.01 -10.17 3.10
C LYS A 34 -13.84 -10.32 4.61
N HIS A 35 -13.48 -9.24 5.30
CA HIS A 35 -13.13 -9.23 6.73
C HIS A 35 -13.82 -8.06 7.45
N PRO A 36 -15.17 -7.96 7.43
CA PRO A 36 -15.89 -6.81 7.98
C PRO A 36 -15.74 -6.64 9.49
N ASN A 37 -15.34 -7.70 10.21
CA ASN A 37 -15.19 -7.70 11.66
C ASN A 37 -13.75 -7.40 12.13
N GLU A 38 -12.80 -7.28 11.21
CA GLU A 38 -11.40 -7.01 11.53
C GLU A 38 -11.10 -5.51 11.44
N PRO A 39 -10.23 -4.98 12.32
CA PRO A 39 -9.85 -3.58 12.27
C PRO A 39 -9.07 -3.27 10.99
N ILE A 40 -9.48 -2.21 10.28
CA ILE A 40 -8.80 -1.72 9.09
C ILE A 40 -7.54 -0.96 9.53
N MET A 41 -6.36 -1.52 9.23
CA MET A 41 -5.07 -0.83 9.38
C MET A 41 -5.07 0.56 8.71
N SER A 42 -4.35 1.51 9.28
CA SER A 42 -4.07 2.78 8.63
C SER A 42 -3.17 2.60 7.40
N GLU A 43 -3.13 3.60 6.52
CA GLU A 43 -2.31 3.55 5.30
C GLU A 43 -0.83 3.26 5.59
N LYS A 44 -0.26 3.90 6.62
CA LYS A 44 1.13 3.69 7.02
C LYS A 44 1.37 2.26 7.52
N GLU A 45 0.47 1.76 8.36
CA GLU A 45 0.56 0.39 8.90
C GLU A 45 0.46 -0.64 7.79
N TYR A 46 -0.46 -0.44 6.84
CA TYR A 46 -0.61 -1.30 5.67
C TYR A 46 0.67 -1.36 4.83
N TYR A 47 1.32 -0.22 4.58
CA TYR A 47 2.59 -0.23 3.84
C TYR A 47 3.73 -0.88 4.61
N MET A 48 3.84 -0.64 5.92
CA MET A 48 4.86 -1.31 6.73
C MET A 48 4.62 -2.82 6.77
N PHE A 49 3.37 -3.25 6.88
CA PHE A 49 2.99 -4.66 6.78
C PHE A 49 3.36 -5.25 5.41
N ALA A 50 3.04 -4.56 4.31
CA ALA A 50 3.38 -5.01 2.96
C ALA A 50 4.90 -5.09 2.73
N LEU A 51 5.67 -4.13 3.24
CA LEU A 51 7.14 -4.15 3.18
C LEU A 51 7.72 -5.31 3.98
N LYS A 52 7.21 -5.53 5.20
CA LYS A 52 7.61 -6.64 6.05
C LYS A 52 7.31 -7.98 5.39
N GLU A 53 6.11 -8.16 4.83
CA GLU A 53 5.74 -9.37 4.11
C GLU A 53 6.64 -9.61 2.88
N LYS A 54 7.05 -8.55 2.17
CA LYS A 54 7.85 -8.65 0.96
C LYS A 54 9.35 -8.90 1.22
N TYR A 55 9.93 -8.23 2.21
CA TYR A 55 11.38 -8.20 2.44
C TYR A 55 11.83 -8.96 3.68
N GLU A 56 11.00 -9.01 4.73
CA GLU A 56 11.38 -9.60 6.03
C GLU A 56 10.75 -10.98 6.27
N SER A 57 9.66 -11.34 5.57
CA SER A 57 8.93 -12.57 5.87
C SER A 57 9.75 -13.85 5.66
N GLY A 58 10.91 -13.77 4.99
CA GLY A 58 11.75 -14.94 4.67
C GLY A 58 11.04 -15.99 3.81
N LYS A 59 9.76 -15.76 3.45
CA LYS A 59 8.98 -16.56 2.53
C LYS A 59 9.50 -16.24 1.15
N VAL A 60 10.52 -16.99 0.76
CA VAL A 60 10.93 -16.99 -0.62
C VAL A 60 9.74 -17.52 -1.42
N ASN A 61 9.04 -16.64 -2.13
CA ASN A 61 8.12 -17.02 -3.21
C ASN A 61 8.95 -17.55 -4.39
N ARG A 62 9.78 -18.56 -4.13
CA ARG A 62 10.49 -19.32 -5.13
C ARG A 62 9.43 -20.25 -5.69
N CYS A 63 8.88 -19.87 -6.84
CA CYS A 63 8.39 -20.88 -7.76
C CYS A 63 9.57 -21.80 -8.03
N CYS A 64 9.51 -23.01 -7.50
CA CYS A 64 10.17 -24.15 -8.13
C CYS A 64 9.63 -24.32 -9.54
#